data_AF-A0A6N2YMU7-F1
#
_entry.id   AF-A0A6N2YMU7-F1
#
_cell.length_a   1.000
_cell.length_b   1.000
_cell.length_c   1.000
_cell.angle_alpha   90.00
_cell.angle_beta   90.00
_cell.angle_gamma   90.00
#
_symmetry.space_group_name_H-M   'P 1'
#
loop_
_entity.id
_entity.type
_entity.pdbx_description
1 polymer ?
#
loop_
_entity_poly.entity_id
_entity_poly.type
_entity_poly.pdbx_seq_one_letter_code
_entity_poly.pdbx_strand_id
1 'polypeptide(L)'
;MIKLKEFGAYKKLNSINSNEFRAYLNQCWKKRYFLYDDSDIYNNEEGDKEQKFLTFDGDYIKARNYVGFINFNGESVTVYPKIFTNEIKEEDVDKFLITNLMYWLRGSSRIKFPIIDIDLEFNKEESFLEILIYIFSKITLDAVYSSPYFSYEEVEEELSYLKGRINIKEYFKNNISTGRWNSFNVVHEPFIYNNKVNKIIKFVARKLYSVSKNKKSIINLEKILFILEDIDDIIFGESACNNININRFNKEYENVISLCELFLKNSSITLGKNNDKLNFCFLLPMELIFEDFIYNFIKENYNCNFKEIIRQKSNLYLADLYLNENHSGKLFNLKMDIYLKDNCSNEYILDTKYKVINSNKLEHYGISQSDMYQMCSYALRGGCNKLALIYPKTFELEEEIKLVINNKLNFTDIEIDILNFNFLLDFSDYIKGENIKNLYLKNDKLLRLDIEKYFSLTI
;
A
#
# COMPACT_ATOMS: atom_id res chain seq x y z
N MET A 1 -13.90 -0.73 20.01
CA MET A 1 -12.72 -0.80 19.15
C MET A 1 -11.79 -1.86 19.71
N ILE A 2 -11.38 -2.83 18.89
CA ILE A 2 -10.47 -3.91 19.26
C ILE A 2 -9.10 -3.57 18.71
N LYS A 3 -8.09 -3.60 19.58
CA LYS A 3 -6.69 -3.30 19.25
C LYS A 3 -5.89 -4.59 19.29
N LEU A 4 -5.33 -5.05 18.16
CA LEU A 4 -4.53 -6.28 18.08
C LEU A 4 -3.09 -5.94 17.74
N LYS A 5 -2.13 -6.65 18.35
CA LYS A 5 -0.74 -6.62 17.91
C LYS A 5 -0.49 -7.81 16.99
N GLU A 6 0.25 -7.62 15.90
CA GLU A 6 0.67 -8.69 15.00
C GLU A 6 1.29 -9.86 15.79
N PHE A 7 0.81 -11.09 15.53
CA PHE A 7 1.15 -12.32 16.24
C PHE A 7 0.96 -12.29 17.77
N GLY A 8 0.23 -11.30 18.30
CA GLY A 8 -0.04 -11.11 19.72
C GLY A 8 -1.04 -12.12 20.32
N ALA A 9 -1.65 -11.71 21.43
CA ALA A 9 -2.64 -12.52 22.14
C ALA A 9 -4.00 -12.53 21.43
N TYR A 10 -4.78 -13.59 21.67
CA TYR A 10 -6.17 -13.67 21.25
C TYR A 10 -7.03 -12.64 21.98
N LYS A 11 -7.93 -11.98 21.26
CA LYS A 11 -8.96 -11.10 21.83
C LYS A 11 -10.35 -11.55 21.40
N LYS A 12 -11.33 -11.43 22.29
CA LYS A 12 -12.72 -11.81 22.04
C LYS A 12 -13.41 -10.77 21.15
N LEU A 13 -14.18 -11.22 20.17
CA LEU A 13 -15.13 -10.41 19.40
C LEU A 13 -16.30 -10.01 20.31
N ASN A 14 -16.74 -8.75 20.23
CA ASN A 14 -17.72 -8.22 21.17
C ASN A 14 -19.15 -8.56 20.75
N SER A 15 -19.65 -7.93 19.68
CA SER A 15 -21.04 -8.01 19.24
C SER A 15 -21.23 -8.52 17.81
N ILE A 16 -20.13 -8.82 17.10
CA ILE A 16 -20.19 -9.33 15.72
C ILE A 16 -20.31 -10.86 15.72
N ASN A 17 -21.17 -11.38 14.84
CA ASN A 17 -21.20 -12.78 14.47
C ASN A 17 -19.87 -13.19 13.79
N SER A 18 -19.08 -14.05 14.45
CA SER A 18 -17.77 -14.52 13.98
C SER A 18 -17.81 -15.07 12.56
N ASN A 19 -18.88 -15.78 12.18
CA ASN A 19 -19.03 -16.35 10.84
C ASN A 19 -19.24 -15.28 9.76
N GLU A 20 -20.04 -14.26 10.03
CA GLU A 20 -20.25 -13.14 9.08
C GLU A 20 -18.97 -12.32 8.91
N PHE A 21 -18.26 -12.07 10.01
CA PHE A 21 -16.98 -11.36 9.97
C PHE A 21 -15.93 -12.12 9.16
N ARG A 22 -15.81 -13.44 9.37
CA ARG A 22 -14.91 -14.31 8.61
C ARG A 22 -15.27 -14.34 7.12
N ALA A 23 -16.57 -14.39 6.78
CA ALA A 23 -17.02 -14.32 5.41
C ALA A 23 -16.66 -12.99 4.73
N TYR A 24 -16.82 -11.87 5.43
CA TYR A 24 -16.39 -10.55 4.97
C TYR A 24 -14.88 -10.49 4.73
N LEU A 25 -14.06 -10.97 5.67
CA LEU A 25 -12.61 -11.01 5.50
C LEU A 25 -12.16 -11.90 4.34
N ASN A 26 -12.85 -13.01 4.08
CA ASN A 26 -12.59 -13.85 2.90
C ASN A 26 -12.88 -13.10 1.58
N GLN A 27 -13.89 -12.22 1.55
CA GLN A 27 -14.13 -11.36 0.40
C GLN A 27 -13.02 -10.32 0.24
N CYS A 28 -12.61 -9.67 1.33
CA CYS A 28 -11.48 -8.73 1.33
C CYS A 28 -10.18 -9.41 0.87
N TRP A 29 -9.93 -10.64 1.31
CA TRP A 29 -8.76 -11.43 0.91
C TRP A 29 -8.69 -11.63 -0.61
N LYS A 30 -9.82 -11.92 -1.25
CA LYS A 30 -9.88 -12.07 -2.72
C LYS A 30 -9.62 -10.77 -3.48
N LYS A 31 -9.98 -9.62 -2.88
CA LYS A 31 -9.84 -8.30 -3.51
C LYS A 31 -8.48 -7.62 -3.26
N ARG A 32 -7.66 -8.17 -2.35
CA ARG A 32 -6.41 -7.53 -1.88
C ARG A 32 -5.40 -7.20 -2.99
N TYR A 33 -5.38 -7.97 -4.07
CA TYR A 33 -4.50 -7.78 -5.23
C TYR A 33 -4.64 -6.40 -5.89
N PHE A 34 -5.73 -5.70 -5.63
CA PHE A 34 -5.87 -4.31 -6.05
C PHE A 34 -4.86 -3.37 -5.36
N LEU A 35 -4.61 -3.57 -4.06
CA LEU A 35 -3.72 -2.70 -3.27
C LEU A 35 -2.25 -3.09 -3.43
N TYR A 36 -1.94 -4.39 -3.47
CA TYR A 36 -0.58 -4.94 -3.54
C TYR A 36 -0.60 -6.37 -4.09
N ASP A 37 0.53 -6.82 -4.63
CA ASP A 37 0.73 -8.22 -5.00
C ASP A 37 1.62 -8.93 -3.97
N ASP A 38 1.01 -9.87 -3.25
CA ASP A 38 1.63 -10.71 -2.22
C ASP A 38 1.66 -12.20 -2.59
N SER A 39 1.48 -12.52 -3.87
CA SER A 39 1.50 -13.90 -4.37
C SER A 39 2.77 -14.66 -3.98
N ASP A 40 3.91 -13.97 -3.90
CA ASP A 40 5.19 -14.57 -3.50
C ASP A 40 5.26 -14.98 -2.02
N ILE A 41 4.53 -14.30 -1.13
CA ILE A 41 4.51 -14.63 0.30
C ILE A 41 3.76 -15.95 0.52
N TYR A 42 2.76 -16.21 -0.32
CA TYR A 42 1.89 -17.37 -0.25
C TYR A 42 1.98 -18.15 -1.55
N ASN A 43 3.19 -18.63 -1.88
CA ASN A 43 3.44 -19.52 -3.02
C ASN A 43 2.37 -20.62 -3.12
N ASN A 44 1.59 -20.61 -4.20
CA ASN A 44 0.87 -21.75 -4.80
C ASN A 44 0.20 -22.78 -3.85
N GLU A 45 -0.44 -22.34 -2.77
CA GLU A 45 -1.51 -23.14 -2.15
C GLU A 45 -2.81 -22.85 -2.90
N GLU A 46 -2.93 -23.43 -4.10
CA GLU A 46 -4.19 -23.54 -4.83
C GLU A 46 -5.21 -24.29 -3.97
N GLY A 47 -5.95 -23.59 -3.12
CA GLY A 47 -6.95 -24.23 -2.26
C GLY A 47 -7.45 -23.40 -1.09
N ASP A 48 -6.67 -22.44 -0.58
CA ASP A 48 -7.09 -21.69 0.61
C ASP A 48 -8.15 -20.63 0.25
N LYS A 49 -9.42 -21.03 0.37
CA LYS A 49 -10.59 -20.14 0.35
C LYS A 49 -10.61 -19.21 1.56
N GLU A 50 -9.73 -19.41 2.52
CA GLU A 50 -9.70 -18.70 3.79
C GLU A 50 -8.65 -17.59 3.80
N GLN A 51 -9.05 -16.46 4.38
CA GLN A 51 -8.21 -15.31 4.64
C GLN A 51 -7.02 -15.64 5.56
N LYS A 52 -5.87 -15.02 5.31
CA LYS A 52 -4.67 -15.13 6.18
C LYS A 52 -4.38 -13.83 6.94
N PHE A 53 -5.37 -12.96 7.12
CA PHE A 53 -5.25 -11.73 7.92
C PHE A 53 -5.29 -12.02 9.42
N LEU A 54 -6.26 -12.82 9.86
CA LEU A 54 -6.52 -13.16 11.26
C LEU A 54 -6.60 -14.69 11.43
N THR A 55 -6.28 -15.20 12.62
CA THR A 55 -6.61 -16.56 13.03
C THR A 55 -7.82 -16.52 13.95
N PHE A 56 -8.79 -17.39 13.69
CA PHE A 56 -10.03 -17.51 14.47
C PHE A 56 -9.96 -18.75 15.37
N ASP A 57 -10.35 -18.58 16.63
CA ASP A 57 -10.60 -19.65 17.59
C ASP A 57 -11.96 -19.40 18.25
N GLY A 58 -13.03 -19.89 17.60
CA GLY A 58 -14.41 -19.54 17.94
C GLY A 58 -14.69 -18.05 17.80
N ASP A 59 -14.97 -17.38 18.93
CA ASP A 59 -15.18 -15.92 19.01
C ASP A 59 -13.88 -15.15 19.28
N TYR A 60 -12.75 -15.83 19.41
CA TYR A 60 -11.45 -15.20 19.63
C TYR A 60 -10.71 -14.99 18.31
N ILE A 61 -10.10 -13.82 18.16
CA ILE A 61 -9.31 -13.45 16.99
C ILE A 61 -7.88 -13.10 17.40
N LYS A 62 -6.93 -13.47 16.55
CA LYS A 62 -5.51 -13.11 16.67
C LYS A 62 -4.99 -12.62 15.32
N ALA A 63 -4.16 -11.59 15.34
CA ALA A 63 -3.59 -11.01 14.13
C ALA A 63 -2.40 -11.83 13.60
N ARG A 64 -2.28 -11.90 12.27
CA ARG A 64 -1.11 -12.42 11.55
C ARG A 64 -0.24 -11.25 11.06
N ASN A 65 0.51 -11.44 9.97
CA ASN A 65 1.50 -10.51 9.42
C ASN A 65 0.95 -9.30 8.63
N TYR A 66 -0.35 -9.05 8.73
CA TYR A 66 -0.97 -7.90 8.08
C TYR A 66 -1.32 -6.83 9.10
N VAL A 67 -0.94 -5.59 8.78
CA VAL A 67 -1.15 -4.40 9.62
C VAL A 67 -2.14 -3.48 8.94
N GLY A 68 -2.99 -2.84 9.73
CA GLY A 68 -3.97 -1.89 9.23
C GLY A 68 -5.26 -1.96 10.04
N PHE A 69 -6.40 -1.85 9.38
CA PHE A 69 -7.68 -1.68 10.04
C PHE A 69 -8.83 -2.34 9.28
N ILE A 70 -9.79 -2.82 10.06
CA ILE A 70 -11.00 -3.45 9.60
C ILE A 70 -12.15 -2.80 10.35
N ASN A 71 -13.10 -2.22 9.62
CA ASN A 71 -14.39 -1.79 10.16
C ASN A 71 -15.45 -2.74 9.62
N PHE A 72 -16.27 -3.33 10.48
CA PHE A 72 -17.37 -4.19 10.08
C PHE A 72 -18.56 -4.00 11.01
N ASN A 73 -19.73 -3.73 10.46
CA ASN A 73 -20.98 -3.53 11.20
C ASN A 73 -20.86 -2.58 12.42
N GLY A 74 -19.97 -1.60 12.35
CA GLY A 74 -19.77 -0.56 13.37
C GLY A 74 -18.74 -0.91 14.45
N GLU A 75 -18.13 -2.10 14.43
CA GLU A 75 -16.93 -2.37 15.22
C GLU A 75 -15.67 -2.21 14.37
N SER A 76 -14.68 -1.53 14.96
CA SER A 76 -13.36 -1.34 14.40
C SER A 76 -12.35 -2.27 15.06
N VAL A 77 -11.56 -2.97 14.25
CA VAL A 77 -10.39 -3.77 14.62
C VAL A 77 -9.17 -3.12 13.99
N THR A 78 -8.21 -2.68 14.79
CA THR A 78 -6.92 -2.18 14.31
C THR A 78 -5.83 -3.20 14.63
N VAL A 79 -5.00 -3.53 13.65
CA VAL A 79 -3.84 -4.41 13.79
C VAL A 79 -2.58 -3.57 13.72
N TYR A 80 -1.76 -3.62 14.77
CA TYR A 80 -0.52 -2.86 14.90
C TYR A 80 0.71 -3.73 14.61
N PRO A 81 1.77 -3.13 14.05
CA PRO A 81 3.06 -3.79 13.80
C PRO A 81 3.66 -4.42 15.06
N LYS A 82 4.31 -5.58 14.92
CA LYS A 82 4.99 -6.23 16.05
C LYS A 82 6.17 -5.43 16.63
N ILE A 83 6.76 -4.56 15.81
CA ILE A 83 7.88 -3.67 16.19
C ILE A 83 7.46 -2.52 17.13
N PHE A 84 6.15 -2.27 17.30
CA PHE A 84 5.67 -1.22 18.22
C PHE A 84 5.97 -1.63 19.66
N THR A 85 6.70 -0.78 20.39
CA THR A 85 7.06 -0.99 21.79
C THR A 85 5.89 -0.64 22.72
N ASN A 86 5.98 -1.10 23.97
CA ASN A 86 4.96 -0.82 24.99
C ASN A 86 4.98 0.64 25.48
N GLU A 87 5.95 1.44 25.05
CA GLU A 87 6.07 2.86 25.37
C GLU A 87 5.01 3.71 24.64
N ILE A 88 4.48 3.18 23.54
CA ILE A 88 3.46 3.85 22.73
C ILE A 88 2.12 3.78 23.46
N LYS A 89 1.63 4.94 23.90
CA LYS A 89 0.36 5.08 24.62
C LYS A 89 -0.81 4.71 23.71
N GLU A 90 -1.82 4.02 24.26
CA GLU A 90 -3.01 3.55 23.52
C GLU A 90 -3.74 4.67 22.77
N GLU A 91 -3.71 5.91 23.27
CA GLU A 91 -4.34 7.10 22.68
C GLU A 91 -3.65 7.55 21.39
N ASP A 92 -2.32 7.41 21.30
CA ASP A 92 -1.51 7.94 20.21
C ASP A 92 -1.19 6.89 19.12
N VAL A 93 -1.40 5.60 19.42
CA VAL A 93 -1.00 4.47 18.54
C VAL A 93 -1.61 4.59 17.14
N ASP A 94 -2.88 4.99 17.02
CA ASP A 94 -3.57 5.03 15.73
C ASP A 94 -2.98 6.11 14.81
N LYS A 95 -2.70 7.30 15.36
CA LYS A 95 -2.06 8.39 14.61
C LYS A 95 -0.62 8.06 14.29
N PHE A 96 0.11 7.51 15.27
CA PHE A 96 1.49 7.11 15.07
C PHE A 96 1.61 6.01 14.01
N LEU A 97 0.68 5.06 13.97
CA LEU A 97 0.58 4.06 12.90
C LEU A 97 0.40 4.70 11.53
N ILE A 98 -0.50 5.67 11.40
CA ILE A 98 -0.73 6.38 10.14
C ILE A 98 0.51 7.14 9.69
N THR A 99 1.15 7.88 10.60
CA THR A 99 2.40 8.61 10.31
C THR A 99 3.49 7.65 9.80
N ASN A 100 3.66 6.51 10.48
CA ASN A 100 4.62 5.49 10.04
C ASN A 100 4.22 4.86 8.70
N LEU A 101 2.94 4.55 8.47
CA LEU A 101 2.48 4.04 7.18
C LEU A 101 2.75 5.03 6.04
N MET A 102 2.49 6.33 6.24
CA MET A 102 2.82 7.36 5.24
C MET A 102 4.31 7.44 4.97
N TYR A 103 5.13 7.32 6.03
CA TYR A 103 6.58 7.28 5.90
C TYR A 103 7.07 6.04 5.12
N TRP A 104 6.59 4.85 5.47
CA TRP A 104 7.00 3.60 4.84
C TRP A 104 6.55 3.46 3.40
N LEU A 105 5.37 4.01 3.09
CA LEU A 105 4.81 3.97 1.74
C LEU A 105 5.42 5.02 0.83
N ARG A 106 6.26 5.94 1.33
CA ARG A 106 6.91 6.97 0.51
C ARG A 106 7.71 6.33 -0.63
N GLY A 107 7.41 6.74 -1.87
CA GLY A 107 8.06 6.20 -3.07
C GLY A 107 7.66 4.75 -3.41
N SER A 108 6.69 4.15 -2.68
CA SER A 108 6.26 2.78 -2.95
C SER A 108 5.60 2.64 -4.31
N SER A 109 6.12 1.69 -5.08
CA SER A 109 5.54 1.29 -6.37
C SER A 109 4.72 0.01 -6.28
N ARG A 110 4.88 -0.77 -5.19
CA ARG A 110 4.16 -2.04 -4.98
C ARG A 110 2.81 -1.84 -4.33
N ILE A 111 2.68 -0.80 -3.51
CA ILE A 111 1.46 -0.51 -2.78
C ILE A 111 0.79 0.69 -3.43
N LYS A 112 -0.39 0.47 -4.01
CA LYS A 112 -1.20 1.51 -4.65
C LYS A 112 -1.94 2.31 -3.58
N PHE A 113 -1.20 3.17 -2.91
CA PHE A 113 -1.73 4.09 -1.92
C PHE A 113 -1.26 5.51 -2.24
N PRO A 114 -2.16 6.50 -2.33
CA PRO A 114 -1.74 7.88 -2.58
C PRO A 114 -1.00 8.38 -1.33
N ILE A 115 0.30 8.61 -1.46
CA ILE A 115 1.12 9.18 -0.38
C ILE A 115 0.91 10.69 -0.41
N ILE A 116 0.48 11.27 0.70
CA ILE A 116 0.29 12.71 0.80
C ILE A 116 0.99 13.25 2.05
N ASP A 117 1.80 14.27 1.86
CA ASP A 117 2.33 15.11 2.93
C ASP A 117 1.22 16.00 3.48
N ILE A 118 0.50 15.54 4.51
CA ILE A 118 -0.56 16.33 5.15
C ILE A 118 -0.13 16.62 6.57
N ASP A 119 -0.22 17.89 6.96
CA ASP A 119 -0.21 18.26 8.37
C ASP A 119 -1.53 17.78 9.01
N LEU A 120 -1.41 16.71 9.79
CA LEU A 120 -2.49 15.95 10.36
C LEU A 120 -2.89 16.52 11.75
N GLU A 121 -3.77 17.50 11.78
CA GLU A 121 -4.35 18.03 13.02
C GLU A 121 -5.58 17.22 13.49
N PHE A 122 -5.33 16.09 14.15
CA PHE A 122 -6.39 15.22 14.68
C PHE A 122 -6.67 15.41 16.16
N ASN A 123 -7.94 15.25 16.56
CA ASN A 123 -8.27 15.07 17.96
C ASN A 123 -7.80 13.69 18.45
N LYS A 124 -7.55 13.53 19.76
CA LYS A 124 -6.91 12.32 20.34
C LYS A 124 -7.75 11.04 20.24
N GLU A 125 -9.05 11.14 19.95
CA GLU A 125 -9.99 10.00 20.03
C GLU A 125 -10.50 9.50 18.68
N GLU A 126 -9.88 9.93 17.57
CA GLU A 126 -10.38 9.63 16.23
C GLU A 126 -9.91 8.25 15.74
N SER A 127 -10.84 7.44 15.25
CA SER A 127 -10.51 6.14 14.64
C SER A 127 -9.74 6.33 13.33
N PHE A 128 -8.93 5.34 12.93
CA PHE A 128 -8.20 5.37 11.66
C PHE A 128 -9.11 5.73 10.47
N LEU A 129 -10.29 5.12 10.41
CA LEU A 129 -11.24 5.35 9.31
C LEU A 129 -11.64 6.82 9.21
N GLU A 130 -11.84 7.49 10.36
CA GLU A 130 -12.12 8.94 10.39
C GLU A 130 -10.92 9.76 9.91
N ILE A 131 -9.70 9.32 10.26
CA ILE A 131 -8.46 9.94 9.77
C ILE A 131 -8.37 9.83 8.24
N LEU A 132 -8.64 8.65 7.68
CA LEU A 132 -8.63 8.45 6.22
C LEU A 132 -9.72 9.29 5.52
N ILE A 133 -10.92 9.38 6.12
CA ILE A 133 -12.00 10.23 5.61
C ILE A 133 -11.58 11.70 5.65
N TYR A 134 -10.93 12.14 6.73
CA TYR A 134 -10.45 13.51 6.85
C TYR A 134 -9.43 13.83 5.76
N ILE A 135 -8.45 12.94 5.55
CA ILE A 135 -7.44 13.05 4.48
C ILE A 135 -8.12 13.24 3.13
N PHE A 136 -9.09 12.38 2.81
CA PHE A 136 -9.87 12.50 1.58
C PHE A 136 -10.63 13.82 1.49
N SER A 137 -11.33 14.22 2.56
CA SER A 137 -12.13 15.44 2.57
C SER A 137 -11.27 16.69 2.36
N LYS A 138 -10.07 16.73 2.94
CA LYS A 138 -9.16 17.87 2.84
C LYS A 138 -8.60 17.99 1.42
N ILE A 139 -8.02 16.91 0.89
CA ILE A 139 -7.44 16.92 -0.46
C ILE A 139 -8.49 17.20 -1.52
N THR A 140 -9.65 16.55 -1.40
CA THR A 140 -10.73 16.71 -2.37
C THR A 140 -11.27 18.14 -2.34
N LEU A 141 -11.43 18.72 -1.15
CA LEU A 141 -11.87 20.11 -1.02
C LEU A 141 -10.84 21.06 -1.64
N ASP A 142 -9.55 20.87 -1.34
CA ASP A 142 -8.48 21.72 -1.88
C ASP A 142 -8.42 21.64 -3.42
N ALA A 143 -8.56 20.45 -4.00
CA ALA A 143 -8.58 20.24 -5.45
C ALA A 143 -9.83 20.83 -6.11
N VAL A 144 -11.03 20.54 -5.58
CA VAL A 144 -12.30 21.02 -6.14
C VAL A 144 -12.44 22.54 -6.02
N TYR A 145 -11.95 23.12 -4.92
CA TYR A 145 -11.98 24.56 -4.68
C TYR A 145 -10.96 25.33 -5.53
N SER A 146 -9.73 24.82 -5.65
CA SER A 146 -8.65 25.50 -6.36
C SER A 146 -8.76 25.35 -7.87
N SER A 147 -9.12 24.15 -8.35
CA SER A 147 -9.14 23.82 -9.77
C SER A 147 -10.39 22.99 -10.12
N PRO A 148 -11.53 23.63 -10.47
CA PRO A 148 -12.72 22.90 -10.91
C PRO A 148 -12.40 22.01 -12.12
N TYR A 149 -12.66 20.71 -12.00
CA TYR A 149 -12.33 19.76 -13.06
C TYR A 149 -13.40 19.75 -14.14
N PHE A 150 -12.99 20.12 -15.34
CA PHE A 150 -13.79 19.99 -16.55
C PHE A 150 -13.10 19.01 -17.49
N SER A 151 -13.88 18.24 -18.23
CA SER A 151 -13.36 17.31 -19.24
C SER A 151 -14.13 17.42 -20.54
N TYR A 152 -13.43 17.13 -21.63
CA TYR A 152 -14.04 16.91 -22.93
C TYR A 152 -14.62 15.50 -22.95
N GLU A 153 -15.95 15.41 -23.06
CA GLU A 153 -16.65 14.14 -23.25
C GLU A 153 -17.35 14.16 -24.60
N GLU A 154 -17.27 13.07 -25.35
CA GLU A 154 -17.92 12.97 -26.66
C GLU A 154 -19.44 12.82 -26.47
N VAL A 155 -20.19 13.79 -26.99
CA VAL A 155 -21.65 13.82 -26.92
C VAL A 155 -22.21 13.76 -28.33
N GLU A 156 -23.06 12.76 -28.57
CA GLU A 156 -23.90 12.67 -29.75
C GLU A 156 -25.29 13.24 -29.43
N GLU A 157 -25.65 14.35 -30.06
CA GLU A 157 -26.96 14.96 -29.87
C GLU A 157 -27.52 15.54 -31.18
N GLU A 158 -28.84 15.67 -31.22
CA GLU A 158 -29.57 16.25 -32.34
C GLU A 158 -29.78 17.75 -32.10
N LEU A 159 -29.11 18.59 -32.88
CA LEU A 159 -29.12 20.06 -32.76
C LEU A 159 -29.73 20.72 -33.99
N SER A 160 -30.36 21.88 -33.82
CA SER A 160 -30.85 22.70 -34.94
C SER A 160 -29.73 23.43 -35.71
N TYR A 161 -28.49 23.32 -35.24
CA TYR A 161 -27.31 23.98 -35.81
C TYR A 161 -26.11 23.03 -35.81
N LEU A 162 -25.14 23.30 -36.68
CA LEU A 162 -23.93 22.50 -36.81
C LEU A 162 -22.90 22.91 -35.74
N LYS A 163 -22.48 21.95 -34.90
CA LYS A 163 -21.41 22.16 -33.90
C LYS A 163 -20.56 20.90 -33.78
N GLY A 164 -19.32 20.92 -34.27
CA GLY A 164 -18.46 19.73 -34.29
C GLY A 164 -18.60 18.92 -35.59
N ARG A 165 -18.63 17.59 -35.51
CA ARG A 165 -18.67 16.67 -36.67
C ARG A 165 -20.04 16.03 -36.84
N ILE A 166 -20.57 15.96 -38.06
CA ILE A 166 -21.86 15.28 -38.30
C ILE A 166 -21.65 13.77 -38.20
N ASN A 167 -22.50 13.06 -37.45
CA ASN A 167 -22.58 11.62 -37.55
C ASN A 167 -23.32 11.26 -38.85
N ILE A 168 -22.57 11.16 -39.95
CA ILE A 168 -23.13 10.97 -41.30
C ILE A 168 -24.06 9.75 -41.35
N LYS A 169 -23.67 8.64 -40.71
CA LYS A 169 -24.46 7.40 -40.70
C LYS A 169 -25.82 7.61 -40.05
N GLU A 170 -25.82 8.21 -38.87
CA GLU A 170 -27.05 8.42 -38.10
C GLU A 170 -27.91 9.52 -38.72
N TYR A 171 -27.29 10.58 -39.28
CA TYR A 171 -27.98 11.66 -39.97
C TYR A 171 -28.72 11.19 -41.25
N PHE A 172 -28.09 10.35 -42.08
CA PHE A 172 -28.78 9.78 -43.25
C PHE A 172 -29.97 8.90 -42.84
N LYS A 173 -29.76 8.06 -41.83
CA LYS A 173 -30.76 7.09 -41.37
C LYS A 173 -31.96 7.75 -40.69
N ASN A 174 -31.72 8.66 -39.75
CA ASN A 174 -32.77 9.17 -38.87
C ASN A 174 -33.31 10.53 -39.30
N ASN A 175 -32.50 11.38 -39.94
CA ASN A 175 -32.87 12.77 -40.21
C ASN A 175 -33.28 12.97 -41.68
N ILE A 176 -32.44 12.52 -42.61
CA ILE A 176 -32.73 12.63 -44.06
C ILE A 176 -33.92 11.75 -44.45
N SER A 177 -33.91 10.49 -44.04
CA SER A 177 -34.95 9.51 -44.42
C SER A 177 -36.34 9.81 -43.83
N THR A 178 -36.41 10.57 -42.73
CA THR A 178 -37.68 10.95 -42.07
C THR A 178 -38.14 12.37 -42.41
N GLY A 179 -37.40 13.11 -43.25
CA GLY A 179 -37.72 14.48 -43.64
C GLY A 179 -37.36 15.56 -42.61
N ARG A 180 -36.61 15.22 -41.56
CA ARG A 180 -36.17 16.15 -40.50
C ARG A 180 -34.82 16.79 -40.82
N TRP A 181 -34.76 17.51 -41.94
CA TRP A 181 -33.48 18.09 -42.42
C TRP A 181 -32.94 19.23 -41.56
N ASN A 182 -33.82 19.89 -40.81
CA ASN A 182 -33.49 21.04 -39.94
C ASN A 182 -32.81 20.63 -38.63
N SER A 183 -32.74 19.34 -38.35
CA SER A 183 -32.09 18.79 -37.17
C SER A 183 -30.85 18.03 -37.62
N PHE A 184 -29.68 18.41 -37.13
CA PHE A 184 -28.40 17.79 -37.43
C PHE A 184 -28.03 16.83 -36.30
N ASN A 185 -27.69 15.59 -36.64
CA ASN A 185 -27.13 14.66 -35.69
C ASN A 185 -25.61 14.85 -35.63
N VAL A 186 -25.15 15.49 -34.57
CA VAL A 186 -23.77 15.97 -34.46
C VAL A 186 -23.09 15.35 -33.27
N VAL A 187 -21.83 14.97 -33.48
CA VAL A 187 -20.91 14.51 -32.45
C VAL A 187 -19.96 15.64 -32.14
N HIS A 188 -19.87 16.03 -30.89
CA HIS A 188 -18.96 17.07 -30.46
C HIS A 188 -18.46 16.81 -29.05
N GLU A 189 -17.41 17.53 -28.67
CA GLU A 189 -16.76 17.37 -27.37
C GLU A 189 -16.96 18.66 -26.57
N PRO A 190 -18.11 18.85 -25.91
CA PRO A 190 -18.29 19.97 -24.99
C PRO A 190 -17.37 19.82 -23.76
N PHE A 191 -16.91 20.96 -23.25
CA PHE A 191 -16.14 21.02 -22.01
C PHE A 191 -17.12 21.01 -20.82
N ILE A 192 -17.37 19.82 -20.28
CA ILE A 192 -18.44 19.57 -19.30
C ILE A 192 -17.89 19.50 -17.87
N TYR A 193 -18.59 20.17 -16.95
CA TYR A 193 -18.35 20.04 -15.51
C TYR A 193 -18.97 18.77 -14.91
N ASN A 194 -20.16 18.40 -15.40
CA ASN A 194 -20.88 17.17 -15.07
C ASN A 194 -20.26 15.90 -15.71
N ASN A 195 -18.97 15.68 -15.45
CA ASN A 195 -18.19 14.59 -16.00
C ASN A 195 -18.12 13.38 -15.07
N LYS A 196 -17.65 12.24 -15.61
CA LYS A 196 -17.52 10.99 -14.84
C LYS A 196 -16.68 11.15 -13.56
N VAL A 197 -15.60 11.95 -13.58
CA VAL A 197 -14.71 12.14 -12.42
C VAL A 197 -15.45 12.83 -11.28
N ASN A 198 -16.11 13.95 -11.56
CA ASN A 198 -16.84 14.72 -10.58
C ASN A 198 -18.06 13.95 -10.05
N LYS A 199 -18.72 13.15 -10.90
CA LYS A 199 -19.79 12.22 -10.49
C LYS A 199 -19.27 11.19 -9.47
N ILE A 200 -18.09 10.61 -9.69
CA ILE A 200 -17.46 9.66 -8.75
C ILE A 200 -17.11 10.36 -7.43
N ILE A 201 -16.52 11.55 -7.49
CA ILE A 201 -16.16 12.33 -6.30
C ILE A 201 -17.41 12.63 -5.47
N LYS A 202 -18.49 13.10 -6.10
CA LYS A 202 -19.78 13.38 -5.44
C LYS A 202 -20.34 12.13 -4.77
N PHE A 203 -20.34 10.99 -5.47
CA PHE A 203 -20.81 9.72 -4.92
C PHE A 203 -20.02 9.26 -3.70
N VAL A 204 -18.68 9.29 -3.77
CA VAL A 204 -17.81 8.90 -2.66
C VAL A 204 -17.98 9.88 -1.49
N ALA A 205 -18.00 11.19 -1.73
CA ALA A 205 -18.21 12.20 -0.70
C ALA A 205 -19.53 12.00 0.04
N ARG A 206 -20.63 11.73 -0.69
CA ARG A 206 -21.95 11.44 -0.11
C ARG A 206 -21.93 10.19 0.77
N LYS A 207 -21.26 9.12 0.29
CA LYS A 207 -21.07 7.88 1.05
C LYS A 207 -20.30 8.12 2.35
N LEU A 208 -19.20 8.87 2.31
CA LEU A 208 -18.41 9.17 3.50
C LEU A 208 -19.14 10.11 4.47
N TYR A 209 -19.92 11.06 3.95
CA TYR A 209 -20.73 11.97 4.76
C TYR A 209 -21.73 11.22 5.65
N SER A 210 -22.37 10.18 5.12
CA SER A 210 -23.35 9.37 5.89
C SER A 210 -22.74 8.60 7.08
N VAL A 211 -21.42 8.42 7.10
CA VAL A 211 -20.72 7.53 8.04
C VAL A 211 -19.82 8.30 8.99
N SER A 212 -19.25 9.42 8.52
CA SER A 212 -18.30 10.26 9.25
C SER A 212 -18.89 10.77 10.55
N LYS A 213 -18.13 10.67 11.64
CA LYS A 213 -18.48 11.24 12.95
C LYS A 213 -17.68 12.50 13.27
N ASN A 214 -16.54 12.69 12.61
CA ASN A 214 -15.71 13.86 12.83
C ASN A 214 -16.36 15.13 12.23
N LYS A 215 -16.57 16.16 13.06
CA LYS A 215 -17.13 17.45 12.65
C LYS A 215 -16.32 18.13 11.54
N LYS A 216 -14.98 18.09 11.61
CA LYS A 216 -14.13 18.71 10.57
C LYS A 216 -14.33 18.03 9.21
N SER A 217 -14.32 16.70 9.20
CA SER A 217 -14.58 15.90 8.00
C SER A 217 -15.98 16.15 7.44
N ILE A 218 -17.00 16.19 8.29
CA ILE A 218 -18.40 16.49 7.90
C ILE A 218 -18.48 17.86 7.22
N ILE A 219 -17.93 18.91 7.83
CA ILE A 219 -17.95 20.28 7.26
C ILE A 219 -17.25 20.31 5.89
N ASN A 220 -16.10 19.64 5.75
CA ASN A 220 -15.39 19.59 4.46
C ASN A 220 -16.21 18.85 3.40
N LEU A 221 -16.83 17.72 3.76
CA LEU A 221 -17.68 16.94 2.86
C LEU A 221 -18.93 17.71 2.45
N GLU A 222 -19.55 18.48 3.35
CA GLU A 222 -20.68 19.36 3.01
C GLU A 222 -20.29 20.43 1.99
N LYS A 223 -19.13 21.06 2.18
CA LYS A 223 -18.60 22.03 1.20
C LYS A 223 -18.36 21.40 -0.17
N ILE A 224 -17.78 20.20 -0.21
CA ILE A 224 -17.58 19.45 -1.46
C ILE A 224 -18.93 19.17 -2.13
N LEU A 225 -19.91 18.66 -1.38
CA LEU A 225 -21.24 18.35 -1.91
C LEU A 225 -21.98 19.58 -2.41
N PHE A 226 -21.79 20.73 -1.75
CA PHE A 226 -22.33 22.02 -2.18
C PHE A 226 -21.69 22.50 -3.48
N ILE A 227 -20.35 22.41 -3.62
CA ILE A 227 -19.67 22.79 -4.87
C ILE A 227 -20.12 21.87 -6.02
N LEU A 228 -20.39 20.59 -5.73
CA LEU A 228 -20.82 19.60 -6.72
C LEU A 228 -22.36 19.48 -6.84
N GLU A 229 -23.13 20.48 -6.42
CA GLU A 229 -24.60 20.40 -6.39
C GLU A 229 -25.19 20.12 -7.78
N ASP A 230 -24.70 20.82 -8.81
CA ASP A 230 -25.18 20.73 -10.21
C ASP A 230 -24.78 19.44 -10.97
N ILE A 231 -24.04 18.53 -10.33
CA ILE A 231 -23.59 17.27 -10.94
C ILE A 231 -24.60 16.15 -10.67
N ASP A 232 -24.82 15.26 -11.63
CA ASP A 232 -25.78 14.17 -11.46
C ASP A 232 -25.34 13.19 -10.35
N ASP A 233 -26.30 12.77 -9.52
CA ASP A 233 -26.09 11.68 -8.57
C ASP A 233 -26.19 10.33 -9.30
N ILE A 234 -25.05 9.65 -9.47
CA ILE A 234 -24.97 8.30 -10.05
C ILE A 234 -24.37 7.34 -9.04
N ILE A 235 -24.92 6.12 -8.96
CA ILE A 235 -24.38 5.04 -8.14
C ILE A 235 -23.24 4.37 -8.89
N PHE A 236 -22.05 4.38 -8.29
CA PHE A 236 -20.86 3.75 -8.85
C PHE A 236 -20.49 2.46 -8.14
N GLY A 237 -20.09 1.46 -8.94
CA GLY A 237 -19.49 0.23 -8.45
C GLY A 237 -17.96 0.29 -8.36
N GLU A 238 -17.34 -0.83 -7.98
CA GLU A 238 -15.90 -0.96 -7.76
C GLU A 238 -15.03 -0.66 -8.99
N SER A 239 -15.57 -0.87 -10.19
CA SER A 239 -14.87 -0.66 -11.46
C SER A 239 -15.03 0.76 -12.02
N ALA A 240 -15.69 1.68 -11.30
CA ALA A 240 -16.00 3.01 -11.82
C ALA A 240 -14.74 3.83 -12.13
N CYS A 241 -13.71 3.72 -11.30
CA CYS A 241 -12.43 4.42 -11.49
C CYS A 241 -11.54 3.79 -12.56
N ASN A 242 -11.88 2.60 -13.07
CA ASN A 242 -11.09 1.96 -14.13
C ASN A 242 -11.16 2.82 -15.40
N ASN A 243 -10.02 2.93 -16.09
CA ASN A 243 -9.84 3.66 -17.36
C ASN A 243 -10.03 5.18 -17.27
N ILE A 244 -9.92 5.77 -16.07
CA ILE A 244 -9.85 7.23 -15.95
C ILE A 244 -8.41 7.66 -16.19
N ASN A 245 -8.17 8.32 -17.33
CA ASN A 245 -6.88 8.92 -17.64
C ASN A 245 -6.96 10.41 -17.32
N ILE A 246 -6.22 10.83 -16.29
CA ILE A 246 -6.11 12.24 -15.92
C ILE A 246 -5.02 12.89 -16.78
N ASN A 247 -5.31 14.08 -17.29
CA ASN A 247 -4.32 14.85 -18.02
C ASN A 247 -3.26 15.40 -17.05
N ARG A 248 -2.01 15.53 -17.51
CA ARG A 248 -0.86 16.03 -16.74
C ARG A 248 -1.07 17.41 -16.08
N PHE A 249 -2.06 18.18 -16.54
CA PHE A 249 -2.42 19.49 -16.00
C PHE A 249 -3.29 19.39 -14.73
N ASN A 250 -3.95 18.25 -14.50
CA ASN A 250 -4.88 18.04 -13.39
C ASN A 250 -4.33 16.99 -12.41
N LYS A 251 -3.01 16.97 -12.19
CA LYS A 251 -2.34 15.99 -11.31
C LYS A 251 -2.90 15.94 -9.89
N GLU A 252 -3.42 17.05 -9.39
CA GLU A 252 -4.09 17.11 -8.08
C GLU A 252 -5.22 16.09 -7.96
N TYR A 253 -5.94 15.82 -9.05
CA TYR A 253 -7.01 14.83 -9.11
C TYR A 253 -6.52 13.38 -9.15
N GLU A 254 -5.23 13.11 -9.43
CA GLU A 254 -4.68 11.73 -9.37
C GLU A 254 -4.78 11.18 -7.95
N ASN A 255 -4.44 12.00 -6.96
CA ASN A 255 -4.56 11.62 -5.55
C ASN A 255 -6.03 11.47 -5.12
N VAL A 256 -6.90 12.38 -5.56
CA VAL A 256 -8.34 12.31 -5.27
C VAL A 256 -8.95 11.03 -5.84
N ILE A 257 -8.68 10.73 -7.11
CA ILE A 257 -9.21 9.52 -7.77
C ILE A 257 -8.64 8.25 -7.15
N SER A 258 -7.36 8.25 -6.78
CA SER A 258 -6.74 7.11 -6.08
C SER A 258 -7.41 6.86 -4.73
N LEU A 259 -7.75 7.93 -3.98
CA LEU A 259 -8.53 7.80 -2.74
C LEU A 259 -9.97 7.34 -3.01
N CYS A 260 -10.65 7.90 -4.03
CA CYS A 260 -11.97 7.44 -4.44
C CYS A 260 -11.96 5.94 -4.78
N GLU A 261 -10.97 5.49 -5.54
CA GLU A 261 -10.80 4.08 -5.92
C GLU A 261 -10.54 3.20 -4.70
N LEU A 262 -9.69 3.65 -3.77
CA LEU A 262 -9.43 2.97 -2.51
C LEU A 262 -10.71 2.82 -1.67
N PHE A 263 -11.53 3.87 -1.56
CA PHE A 263 -12.81 3.78 -0.88
C PHE A 263 -13.79 2.88 -1.63
N LEU A 264 -13.94 3.00 -2.95
CA LEU A 264 -14.90 2.21 -3.71
C LEU A 264 -14.59 0.71 -3.66
N LYS A 265 -13.31 0.33 -3.76
CA LYS A 265 -12.89 -1.08 -3.80
C LYS A 265 -12.82 -1.74 -2.43
N ASN A 266 -12.46 -0.98 -1.39
CA ASN A 266 -12.30 -1.52 -0.03
C ASN A 266 -13.49 -1.24 0.89
N SER A 267 -14.57 -0.63 0.40
CA SER A 267 -15.75 -0.36 1.20
C SER A 267 -17.03 -1.00 0.67
N SER A 268 -17.78 -1.61 1.58
CA SER A 268 -19.17 -2.03 1.35
C SER A 268 -20.06 -1.34 2.36
N ILE A 269 -21.26 -0.91 1.95
CA ILE A 269 -22.23 -0.35 2.89
C ILE A 269 -23.17 -1.49 3.30
N THR A 270 -23.27 -1.75 4.59
CA THR A 270 -24.42 -2.48 5.14
C THR A 270 -25.51 -1.46 5.44
N LEU A 271 -26.62 -1.54 4.70
CA LEU A 271 -27.83 -0.76 4.99
C LEU A 271 -28.45 -1.29 6.28
N GLY A 272 -28.40 -0.49 7.35
CA GLY A 272 -28.99 -0.81 8.64
C GLY A 272 -30.34 -0.11 8.84
N LYS A 273 -31.23 -0.69 9.65
CA LYS A 273 -32.55 -0.09 9.97
C LYS A 273 -32.47 1.31 10.60
N ASN A 274 -31.36 1.66 11.25
CA ASN A 274 -31.23 2.89 12.03
C ASN A 274 -30.03 3.79 11.65
N ASN A 275 -29.09 3.33 10.81
CA ASN A 275 -27.97 4.11 10.26
C ASN A 275 -27.17 3.24 9.26
N ASP A 276 -26.64 3.87 8.22
CA ASP A 276 -25.74 3.22 7.26
C ASP A 276 -24.40 2.91 7.93
N LYS A 277 -23.91 1.67 7.73
CA LYS A 277 -22.64 1.23 8.28
C LYS A 277 -21.68 0.93 7.14
N LEU A 278 -20.55 1.63 7.11
CA LEU A 278 -19.50 1.39 6.13
C LEU A 278 -18.57 0.30 6.65
N ASN A 279 -18.64 -0.89 6.06
CA ASN A 279 -17.58 -1.86 6.24
C ASN A 279 -16.40 -1.46 5.38
N PHE A 280 -15.22 -1.48 5.97
CA PHE A 280 -13.99 -1.11 5.31
C PHE A 280 -12.87 -2.04 5.73
N CYS A 281 -12.01 -2.46 4.81
CA CYS A 281 -10.85 -3.30 5.15
C CYS A 281 -9.62 -2.80 4.42
N PHE A 282 -8.59 -2.43 5.16
CA PHE A 282 -7.31 -2.07 4.61
C PHE A 282 -6.22 -2.63 5.49
N LEU A 283 -5.54 -3.63 4.95
CA LEU A 283 -4.54 -4.43 5.61
C LEU A 283 -3.39 -4.59 4.65
N LEU A 284 -2.18 -4.25 5.08
CA LEU A 284 -0.98 -4.29 4.28
C LEU A 284 -0.02 -5.35 4.85
N PRO A 285 0.62 -6.17 4.00
CA PRO A 285 1.62 -7.15 4.43
C PRO A 285 2.91 -6.43 4.81
N MET A 286 3.34 -6.58 6.06
CA MET A 286 4.50 -5.84 6.56
C MET A 286 5.82 -6.31 5.95
N GLU A 287 5.92 -7.58 5.54
CA GLU A 287 7.08 -8.09 4.81
C GLU A 287 7.31 -7.31 3.51
N LEU A 288 6.25 -7.09 2.72
CA LEU A 288 6.37 -6.33 1.47
C LEU A 288 6.65 -4.85 1.72
N ILE A 289 6.01 -4.26 2.73
CA ILE A 289 6.26 -2.85 3.07
C ILE A 289 7.73 -2.67 3.43
N PHE A 290 8.28 -3.56 4.26
CA PHE A 290 9.66 -3.45 4.70
C PHE A 290 10.65 -3.65 3.54
N GLU A 291 10.45 -4.68 2.72
CA GLU A 291 11.26 -4.93 1.50
C GLU A 291 11.24 -3.70 0.57
N ASP A 292 10.04 -3.20 0.25
CA ASP A 292 9.87 -2.09 -0.68
C ASP A 292 10.42 -0.78 -0.13
N PHE A 293 10.25 -0.52 1.17
CA PHE A 293 10.80 0.66 1.85
C PHE A 293 12.33 0.69 1.74
N ILE A 294 13.01 -0.40 2.09
CA ILE A 294 14.48 -0.47 1.99
C ILE A 294 14.95 -0.35 0.54
N TYR A 295 14.28 -1.02 -0.39
CA TYR A 295 14.61 -0.90 -1.82
C TYR A 295 14.48 0.54 -2.32
N ASN A 296 13.35 1.20 -2.06
CA ASN A 296 13.12 2.58 -2.52
C ASN A 296 14.09 3.55 -1.85
N PHE A 297 14.37 3.37 -0.56
CA PHE A 297 15.35 4.18 0.15
C PHE A 297 16.75 4.09 -0.48
N ILE A 298 17.22 2.86 -0.77
CA ILE A 298 18.52 2.66 -1.43
C ILE A 298 18.51 3.27 -2.83
N LYS A 299 17.45 3.02 -3.60
CA LYS A 299 17.32 3.52 -4.97
C LYS A 299 17.29 5.05 -5.04
N GLU A 300 16.59 5.72 -4.15
CA GLU A 300 16.49 7.19 -4.15
C GLU A 300 17.79 7.85 -3.71
N ASN A 301 18.49 7.29 -2.71
CA ASN A 301 19.65 7.93 -2.11
C ASN A 301 20.99 7.52 -2.75
N TYR A 302 21.10 6.32 -3.31
CA TYR A 302 22.38 5.73 -3.76
C TYR A 302 22.40 5.31 -5.23
N ASN A 303 21.48 5.82 -6.06
CA ASN A 303 21.45 5.51 -7.50
C ASN A 303 22.78 5.85 -8.23
N CYS A 304 23.56 6.81 -7.72
CA CYS A 304 24.83 7.21 -8.30
C CYS A 304 25.98 6.26 -7.92
N ASN A 305 25.87 5.54 -6.81
CA ASN A 305 26.91 4.66 -6.27
C ASN A 305 26.85 3.25 -6.90
N PHE A 306 25.67 2.85 -7.37
CA PHE A 306 25.43 1.55 -7.95
C PHE A 306 25.10 1.65 -9.44
N LYS A 307 25.72 0.79 -10.25
CA LYS A 307 25.43 0.66 -11.67
C LYS A 307 24.06 0.01 -11.90
N GLU A 308 23.67 -0.89 -10.99
CA GLU A 308 22.44 -1.66 -11.11
C GLU A 308 21.82 -1.86 -9.72
N ILE A 309 20.54 -1.50 -9.58
CA ILE A 309 19.72 -1.66 -8.38
C ILE A 309 18.43 -2.39 -8.78
N ILE A 310 18.42 -3.72 -8.62
CA ILE A 310 17.30 -4.57 -9.03
C ILE A 310 16.56 -5.07 -7.79
N ARG A 311 15.24 -4.89 -7.80
CA ARG A 311 14.32 -5.54 -6.86
C ARG A 311 13.96 -6.93 -7.37
N GLN A 312 13.87 -7.91 -6.46
CA GLN A 312 13.32 -9.23 -6.73
C GLN A 312 13.97 -9.96 -7.92
N LYS A 313 15.31 -9.89 -8.01
CA LYS A 313 16.07 -10.54 -9.08
C LYS A 313 15.86 -12.05 -8.98
N SER A 314 15.28 -12.63 -10.03
CA SER A 314 14.78 -14.02 -10.07
C SER A 314 15.20 -14.76 -11.35
N ASN A 315 16.42 -14.51 -11.80
CA ASN A 315 16.99 -15.12 -13.01
C ASN A 315 17.82 -16.39 -12.74
N LEU A 316 17.93 -16.79 -11.48
CA LEU A 316 18.74 -17.92 -11.04
C LEU A 316 17.85 -19.03 -10.48
N TYR A 317 18.25 -20.28 -10.69
CA TYR A 317 17.52 -21.46 -10.24
C TYR A 317 18.46 -22.36 -9.45
N LEU A 318 17.97 -23.02 -8.40
CA LEU A 318 18.80 -23.85 -7.54
C LEU A 318 19.20 -25.16 -8.23
N ALA A 319 18.35 -25.72 -9.09
CA ALA A 319 18.58 -27.01 -9.74
C ALA A 319 18.08 -27.03 -11.18
N ASP A 320 18.75 -27.81 -12.03
CA ASP A 320 18.25 -28.18 -13.35
C ASP A 320 17.65 -29.58 -13.27
N LEU A 321 16.48 -29.78 -13.90
CA LEU A 321 15.79 -31.05 -13.96
C LEU A 321 16.22 -31.80 -15.23
N TYR A 322 16.69 -33.04 -15.04
CA TYR A 322 16.96 -33.97 -16.13
C TYR A 322 16.01 -35.16 -16.02
N LEU A 323 15.25 -35.44 -17.07
CA LEU A 323 14.41 -36.63 -17.20
C LEU A 323 14.96 -37.46 -18.36
N ASN A 324 15.31 -38.72 -18.10
CA ASN A 324 15.93 -39.60 -19.09
C ASN A 324 17.13 -38.94 -19.79
N GLU A 325 18.04 -38.36 -18.99
CA GLU A 325 19.24 -37.62 -19.45
C GLU A 325 18.98 -36.36 -20.29
N ASN A 326 17.71 -36.01 -20.54
CA ASN A 326 17.35 -34.78 -21.24
C ASN A 326 17.00 -33.65 -20.27
N HIS A 327 17.59 -32.49 -20.50
CA HIS A 327 17.28 -31.27 -19.75
C HIS A 327 15.80 -30.90 -19.94
N SER A 328 15.02 -31.04 -18.87
CA SER A 328 13.57 -30.90 -18.85
C SER A 328 13.09 -29.58 -18.23
N GLY A 329 13.99 -28.81 -17.60
CA GLY A 329 13.66 -27.49 -17.07
C GLY A 329 14.55 -27.06 -15.93
N LYS A 330 14.28 -25.86 -15.39
CA LYS A 330 14.94 -25.33 -14.19
C LYS A 330 13.95 -25.33 -13.03
N LEU A 331 14.42 -25.71 -11.85
CA LEU A 331 13.62 -25.86 -10.64
C LEU A 331 14.13 -24.96 -9.52
N PHE A 332 13.20 -24.57 -8.64
CA PHE A 332 13.45 -23.75 -7.46
C PHE A 332 14.08 -22.40 -7.81
N ASN A 333 13.24 -21.50 -8.34
CA ASN A 333 13.65 -20.14 -8.67
C ASN A 333 14.16 -19.41 -7.40
N LEU A 334 15.36 -18.85 -7.47
CA LEU A 334 15.97 -18.07 -6.41
C LEU A 334 15.57 -16.61 -6.60
N LYS A 335 14.80 -16.08 -5.65
CA LYS A 335 14.28 -14.72 -5.70
C LYS A 335 14.95 -13.85 -4.65
N MET A 336 15.96 -13.09 -5.07
CA MET A 336 16.70 -12.19 -4.18
C MET A 336 15.92 -10.87 -4.00
N ASP A 337 15.65 -10.46 -2.77
CA ASP A 337 14.88 -9.25 -2.47
C ASP A 337 15.48 -8.00 -3.11
N ILE A 338 16.76 -7.72 -2.83
CA ILE A 338 17.48 -6.57 -3.38
C ILE A 338 18.85 -7.03 -3.87
N TYR A 339 19.10 -6.82 -5.15
CA TYR A 339 20.39 -7.07 -5.78
C TYR A 339 21.00 -5.73 -6.19
N LEU A 340 22.25 -5.53 -5.78
CA LEU A 340 23.02 -4.33 -6.09
C LEU A 340 24.31 -4.72 -6.81
N LYS A 341 24.68 -3.91 -7.80
CA LYS A 341 26.00 -3.99 -8.44
C LYS A 341 26.66 -2.63 -8.40
N ASP A 342 27.81 -2.54 -7.75
CA ASP A 342 28.55 -1.29 -7.68
C ASP A 342 29.27 -0.97 -9.00
N ASN A 343 29.86 0.22 -9.07
CA ASN A 343 30.62 0.66 -10.24
C ASN A 343 31.91 -0.15 -10.47
N CYS A 344 32.44 -0.80 -9.43
CA CYS A 344 33.58 -1.70 -9.47
C CYS A 344 33.20 -3.15 -9.84
N SER A 345 31.93 -3.39 -10.17
CA SER A 345 31.36 -4.71 -10.48
C SER A 345 31.32 -5.70 -9.32
N ASN A 346 31.42 -5.24 -8.06
CA ASN A 346 31.08 -6.08 -6.92
C ASN A 346 29.55 -6.21 -6.82
N GLU A 347 29.12 -7.42 -6.50
CA GLU A 347 27.71 -7.77 -6.34
C GLU A 347 27.40 -7.85 -4.86
N TYR A 348 26.24 -7.31 -4.46
CA TYR A 348 25.72 -7.37 -3.10
C TYR A 348 24.29 -7.89 -3.17
N ILE A 349 23.98 -8.85 -2.30
CA ILE A 349 22.64 -9.40 -2.19
C ILE A 349 22.15 -9.07 -0.79
N LEU A 350 21.08 -8.29 -0.73
CA LEU A 350 20.42 -7.94 0.52
C LEU A 350 19.09 -8.67 0.57
N ASP A 351 18.84 -9.36 1.67
CA ASP A 351 17.60 -10.06 1.93
C ASP A 351 16.96 -9.48 3.19
N THR A 352 15.72 -9.05 3.04
CA THR A 352 15.00 -8.30 4.07
C THR A 352 14.08 -9.24 4.82
N LYS A 353 14.17 -9.22 6.15
CA LYS A 353 13.37 -10.06 7.03
C LYS A 353 12.65 -9.20 8.04
N TYR A 354 11.33 -9.09 7.90
CA TYR A 354 10.48 -8.41 8.87
C TYR A 354 10.28 -9.28 10.13
N LYS A 355 11.31 -9.41 10.96
CA LYS A 355 11.33 -10.20 12.20
C LYS A 355 11.95 -9.38 13.33
N VAL A 356 11.46 -9.58 14.55
CA VAL A 356 12.07 -9.00 15.75
C VAL A 356 13.19 -9.92 16.20
N ILE A 357 14.43 -9.48 16.00
CA ILE A 357 15.60 -10.18 16.55
C ILE A 357 15.79 -9.76 17.99
N ASN A 358 16.14 -10.72 18.84
CA ASN A 358 16.59 -10.45 20.19
C ASN A 358 17.97 -11.08 20.35
N SER A 359 19.00 -10.23 20.35
CA SER A 359 20.41 -10.62 20.52
C SER A 359 20.66 -11.29 21.87
N ASN A 360 19.83 -11.05 22.88
CA ASN A 360 19.92 -11.71 24.19
C ASN A 360 19.38 -13.15 24.18
N LYS A 361 18.85 -13.65 23.06
CA LYS A 361 18.54 -15.08 22.92
C LYS A 361 19.83 -15.85 22.71
N LEU A 362 20.13 -16.77 23.64
CA LEU A 362 21.30 -17.65 23.63
C LEU A 362 21.43 -18.54 22.38
N GLU A 363 20.33 -18.82 21.66
CA GLU A 363 20.33 -19.64 20.44
C GLU A 363 20.37 -18.77 19.17
N HIS A 364 21.43 -18.97 18.37
CA HIS A 364 21.61 -18.42 17.01
C HIS A 364 21.43 -16.89 16.88
N TYR A 365 21.59 -16.12 17.97
CA TYR A 365 21.36 -14.67 18.01
C TYR A 365 19.96 -14.26 17.50
N GLY A 366 18.97 -15.17 17.56
CA GLY A 366 17.63 -14.95 17.03
C GLY A 366 17.47 -15.05 15.51
N ILE A 367 18.51 -15.45 14.77
CA ILE A 367 18.48 -15.67 13.32
C ILE A 367 17.93 -17.06 13.03
N SER A 368 17.02 -17.17 12.06
CA SER A 368 16.42 -18.47 11.73
C SER A 368 17.28 -19.28 10.77
N GLN A 369 17.35 -20.60 10.98
CA GLN A 369 18.13 -21.51 10.13
C GLN A 369 17.68 -21.48 8.66
N SER A 370 16.38 -21.28 8.41
CA SER A 370 15.85 -21.13 7.04
C SER A 370 16.42 -19.91 6.32
N ASP A 371 16.59 -18.78 7.03
CA ASP A 371 17.15 -17.56 6.43
C ASP A 371 18.63 -17.80 6.05
N MET A 372 19.38 -18.53 6.90
CA MET A 372 20.76 -18.90 6.60
C MET A 372 20.88 -19.84 5.39
N TYR A 373 20.01 -20.84 5.28
CA TYR A 373 19.98 -21.71 4.10
C TYR A 373 19.65 -20.94 2.82
N GLN A 374 18.76 -19.95 2.90
CA GLN A 374 18.45 -19.05 1.79
C GLN A 374 19.70 -18.26 1.37
N MET A 375 20.46 -17.70 2.32
CA MET A 375 21.71 -16.99 2.02
C MET A 375 22.76 -17.89 1.37
N CYS A 376 22.92 -19.12 1.87
CA CYS A 376 23.80 -20.11 1.25
C CYS A 376 23.42 -20.40 -0.20
N SER A 377 22.12 -20.53 -0.49
CA SER A 377 21.64 -20.80 -1.84
C SER A 377 21.96 -19.64 -2.79
N TYR A 378 21.86 -18.40 -2.30
CA TYR A 378 22.23 -17.19 -3.04
C TYR A 378 23.72 -17.10 -3.31
N ALA A 379 24.57 -17.38 -2.31
CA ALA A 379 26.02 -17.42 -2.52
C ALA A 379 26.42 -18.47 -3.56
N LEU A 380 25.92 -19.70 -3.40
CA LEU A 380 26.32 -20.85 -4.22
C LEU A 380 25.93 -20.68 -5.70
N ARG A 381 24.73 -20.17 -5.98
CA ARG A 381 24.25 -19.99 -7.37
C ARG A 381 24.51 -18.60 -7.93
N GLY A 382 24.54 -17.57 -7.08
CA GLY A 382 24.81 -16.20 -7.48
C GLY A 382 26.30 -15.89 -7.64
N GLY A 383 27.20 -16.70 -7.07
CA GLY A 383 28.64 -16.44 -7.11
C GLY A 383 29.04 -15.19 -6.32
N CYS A 384 28.19 -14.78 -5.37
CA CYS A 384 28.37 -13.59 -4.55
C CYS A 384 28.80 -13.98 -3.13
N ASN A 385 29.84 -13.31 -2.63
CA ASN A 385 30.37 -13.55 -1.28
C ASN A 385 29.96 -12.45 -0.29
N LYS A 386 29.29 -11.39 -0.75
CA LYS A 386 28.82 -10.26 0.07
C LYS A 386 27.30 -10.30 0.21
N LEU A 387 26.84 -10.89 1.29
CA LEU A 387 25.43 -11.04 1.61
C LEU A 387 25.10 -10.22 2.85
N ALA A 388 23.90 -9.65 2.89
CA ALA A 388 23.38 -9.05 4.10
C ALA A 388 21.95 -9.49 4.39
N LEU A 389 21.68 -9.79 5.67
CA LEU A 389 20.33 -9.95 6.18
C LEU A 389 19.93 -8.67 6.91
N ILE A 390 18.85 -8.05 6.46
CA ILE A 390 18.37 -6.78 7.00
C ILE A 390 17.12 -7.02 7.84
N TYR A 391 17.13 -6.52 9.07
CA TYR A 391 16.02 -6.60 10.01
C TYR A 391 15.60 -5.21 10.50
N PRO A 392 14.33 -5.01 10.89
CA PRO A 392 13.91 -3.77 11.52
C PRO A 392 14.54 -3.65 12.92
N LYS A 393 15.18 -2.51 13.22
CA LYS A 393 15.75 -2.22 14.53
C LYS A 393 14.63 -2.08 15.56
N THR A 394 14.60 -2.98 16.54
CA THR A 394 13.70 -2.91 17.70
C THR A 394 14.44 -2.65 19.00
N PHE A 395 15.73 -2.98 19.03
CA PHE A 395 16.66 -2.71 20.11
C PHE A 395 17.99 -2.32 19.50
N GLU A 396 18.81 -1.59 20.24
CA GLU A 396 20.18 -1.31 19.85
C GLU A 396 20.98 -2.61 19.95
N LEU A 397 21.59 -3.04 18.84
CA LEU A 397 22.61 -4.09 18.92
C LEU A 397 23.87 -3.42 19.46
N GLU A 398 24.41 -3.97 20.54
CA GLU A 398 25.67 -3.49 21.13
C GLU A 398 26.87 -3.80 20.23
N GLU A 399 26.76 -4.83 19.38
CA GLU A 399 27.86 -5.34 18.55
C GLU A 399 27.43 -5.56 17.10
N GLU A 400 28.38 -5.37 16.17
CA GLU A 400 28.24 -5.76 14.77
C GLU A 400 28.32 -7.28 14.66
N ILE A 401 27.29 -7.90 14.11
CA ILE A 401 27.22 -9.35 13.94
C ILE A 401 27.59 -9.70 12.50
N LYS A 402 28.74 -10.36 12.34
CA LYS A 402 29.20 -10.94 11.07
C LYS A 402 29.24 -12.46 11.18
N LEU A 403 28.57 -13.14 10.27
CA LEU A 403 28.58 -14.59 10.16
C LEU A 403 29.45 -15.02 8.99
N VAL A 404 30.38 -15.93 9.23
CA VAL A 404 31.28 -16.47 8.20
C VAL A 404 30.97 -17.95 8.00
N ILE A 405 30.66 -18.32 6.76
CA ILE A 405 30.44 -19.72 6.38
C ILE A 405 31.65 -20.20 5.61
N ASN A 406 32.39 -21.13 6.23
CA ASN A 406 33.54 -21.78 5.63
C ASN A 406 33.07 -22.66 4.47
N ASN A 407 33.32 -22.20 3.25
CA ASN A 407 32.89 -22.92 2.05
C ASN A 407 33.86 -24.09 1.79
N LYS A 408 33.36 -25.33 1.82
CA LYS A 408 34.19 -26.51 1.48
C LYS A 408 34.29 -26.77 -0.02
N LEU A 409 33.46 -26.11 -0.83
CA LEU A 409 33.39 -26.30 -2.29
C LEU A 409 34.25 -25.27 -3.05
N ASN A 410 34.40 -24.06 -2.52
CA ASN A 410 35.25 -22.99 -3.07
C ASN A 410 36.26 -22.51 -2.02
N PHE A 411 37.41 -21.97 -2.45
CA PHE A 411 38.44 -21.41 -1.56
C PHE A 411 38.10 -20.03 -0.95
N THR A 412 36.85 -19.58 -1.07
CA THR A 412 36.41 -18.28 -0.55
C THR A 412 35.26 -18.46 0.42
N ASP A 413 35.42 -17.90 1.61
CA ASP A 413 34.37 -17.88 2.62
C ASP A 413 33.21 -17.00 2.18
N ILE A 414 32.01 -17.38 2.61
CA ILE A 414 30.80 -16.61 2.38
C ILE A 414 30.59 -15.74 3.62
N GLU A 415 30.57 -14.42 3.42
CA GLU A 415 30.36 -13.45 4.48
C GLU A 415 28.90 -12.98 4.46
N ILE A 416 28.24 -13.11 5.61
CA ILE A 416 26.86 -12.67 5.82
C ILE A 416 26.86 -11.64 6.94
N ASP A 417 26.56 -10.40 6.59
CA ASP A 417 26.45 -9.30 7.53
C ASP A 417 25.00 -9.16 8.02
N ILE A 418 24.82 -8.96 9.32
CA ILE A 418 23.49 -8.76 9.92
C ILE A 418 23.30 -7.29 10.19
N LEU A 419 22.32 -6.68 9.53
CA LEU A 419 22.04 -5.25 9.60
C LEU A 419 20.70 -4.99 10.26
N ASN A 420 20.67 -4.04 11.18
CA ASN A 420 19.45 -3.56 11.82
C ASN A 420 19.19 -2.11 11.40
N PHE A 421 18.11 -1.89 10.66
CA PHE A 421 17.77 -0.57 10.12
C PHE A 421 16.62 0.08 10.88
N ASN A 422 16.75 1.38 11.12
CA ASN A 422 15.73 2.20 11.76
C ASN A 422 14.49 2.33 10.87
N PHE A 423 13.57 1.39 11.00
CA PHE A 423 12.33 1.36 10.23
C PHE A 423 11.23 2.18 10.91
N LEU A 424 11.18 2.21 12.24
CA LEU A 424 10.16 2.93 13.01
C LEU A 424 10.63 4.37 13.30
N LEU A 425 9.74 5.35 13.14
CA LEU A 425 10.00 6.72 13.55
C LEU A 425 10.18 6.84 15.08
N ASP A 426 10.93 7.83 15.55
CA ASP A 426 11.10 8.05 17.00
C ASP A 426 9.79 8.57 17.62
N PHE A 427 9.22 7.76 18.52
CA PHE A 427 7.99 8.10 19.21
C PHE A 427 8.15 9.29 20.18
N SER A 428 9.33 9.45 20.77
CA SER A 428 9.60 10.54 21.72
C SER A 428 9.60 11.91 21.03
N ASP A 429 10.18 11.98 19.85
CA ASP A 429 10.20 13.18 19.01
C ASP A 429 8.82 13.44 18.37
N TYR A 430 8.08 12.38 18.02
CA TYR A 430 6.68 12.48 17.61
C TYR A 430 5.80 13.14 18.68
N ILE A 431 5.88 12.70 19.95
CA ILE A 431 5.08 13.27 21.06
C ILE A 431 5.44 14.73 21.33
N LYS A 432 6.71 15.11 21.18
CA LYS A 432 7.16 16.51 21.37
C LYS A 432 6.57 17.48 20.34
N GLY A 433 5.81 16.98 19.36
CA GLY A 433 5.17 17.78 18.32
C GLY A 433 6.16 18.25 17.26
N GLU A 434 7.24 17.48 17.04
CA GLU A 434 8.16 17.78 15.96
C GLU A 434 7.44 17.71 14.60
N ASN A 435 7.81 18.60 13.69
CA ASN A 435 7.24 18.59 12.35
C ASN A 435 7.51 17.22 11.69
N ILE A 436 6.48 16.63 11.09
CA ILE A 436 6.53 15.31 10.43
C ILE A 436 7.70 15.23 9.43
N LYS A 437 7.97 16.31 8.68
CA LYS A 437 9.09 16.36 7.71
C LYS A 437 10.45 16.26 8.40
N ASN A 438 10.60 16.89 9.56
CA ASN A 438 11.85 16.80 10.34
C ASN A 438 12.01 15.41 10.95
N LEU A 439 10.92 14.80 11.42
CA LEU A 439 10.91 13.44 11.92
C LEU A 439 11.36 12.43 10.84
N TYR A 440 10.85 12.58 9.62
CA TYR A 440 11.28 11.78 8.47
C TYR A 440 12.76 12.01 8.15
N LEU A 441 13.19 13.28 8.09
CA LEU A 441 14.59 13.63 7.77
C LEU A 441 15.57 13.07 8.81
N LYS A 442 15.21 13.10 10.10
CA LYS A 442 16.02 12.51 11.18
C LYS A 442 16.17 11.01 10.99
N ASN A 443 15.07 10.31 10.72
CA ASN A 443 15.12 8.87 10.49
C ASN A 443 15.89 8.50 9.21
N ASP A 444 15.71 9.27 8.14
CA ASP A 444 16.46 9.13 6.89
C ASP A 444 17.97 9.29 7.12
N LYS A 445 18.41 10.21 8.00
CA LYS A 445 19.82 10.37 8.37
C LYS A 445 20.37 9.14 9.09
N LEU A 446 19.61 8.57 10.02
CA LEU A 446 20.03 7.35 10.72
C LEU A 446 20.19 6.18 9.74
N LEU A 447 19.21 5.99 8.85
CA LEU A 447 19.27 4.97 7.81
C LEU A 447 20.46 5.15 6.85
N ARG A 448 20.78 6.40 6.47
CA ARG A 448 21.97 6.69 5.65
C ARG A 448 23.26 6.29 6.36
N LEU A 449 23.40 6.63 7.64
CA LEU A 449 24.57 6.23 8.43
C LEU A 449 24.71 4.71 8.50
N ASP A 450 23.62 3.98 8.72
CA ASP A 450 23.62 2.52 8.78
C ASP A 450 24.04 1.90 7.42
N ILE A 451 23.57 2.48 6.30
CA ILE A 451 23.88 2.01 4.93
C ILE A 451 25.31 2.38 4.50
N GLU A 452 25.75 3.61 4.75
CA GLU A 452 27.09 4.09 4.41
C GLU A 452 28.17 3.30 5.14
N LYS A 453 27.92 2.98 6.41
CA LYS A 453 28.80 2.12 7.21
C LYS A 453 28.95 0.73 6.57
N TYR A 454 27.87 0.15 6.05
CA TYR A 454 27.91 -1.15 5.42
C TYR A 454 28.67 -1.15 4.08
N PHE A 455 28.33 -0.22 3.19
CA PHE A 455 28.94 -0.18 1.85
C PHE A 455 30.33 0.49 1.83
N SER A 456 30.81 0.99 2.97
CA SER A 456 32.06 1.78 3.06
C SER A 456 32.08 2.95 2.06
N LEU A 457 30.92 3.57 1.84
CA LEU A 457 30.78 4.70 0.91
C LEU A 457 31.31 5.96 1.61
N THR A 458 32.31 6.61 1.04
CA THR A 458 32.83 7.89 1.55
C THR A 458 31.84 9.04 1.35
N ILE A 459 31.79 9.92 2.36
CA ILE A 459 31.05 11.21 2.40
C ILE A 459 31.45 12.12 1.24
#